data_AF-A0A268TPQ3-F1
#
_entry.id   AF-A0A268TPQ3-F1
#
_cell.length_a   1.000
_cell.length_b   1.000
_cell.length_c   1.000
_cell.angle_alpha   90.00
_cell.angle_beta   90.00
_cell.angle_gamma   90.00
#
_symmetry.space_group_name_H-M   'P 1'
#
loop_
_entity.id
_entity.type
_entity.pdbx_description
1 polymer ?
#
loop_
_entity_poly.entity_id
_entity_poly.type
_entity_poly.pdbx_seq_one_letter_code
_entity_poly.pdbx_strand_id
1 'polypeptide(L)'
;MTRRLLNSSAFLTAGIIFAGCNALMTPSDETSLIPPSAVYQSNVQAPVYPPVGFSNPNLNAGNIVAKRNNYDTLPDTRFDNSNDSIAPKSDPMIPNTPVLTPTNIIELSAVGMGVAPESTISPSQALALAKRAAIVDAYRQLGEKMYGIRVNAQDTVRDMVLQNSTIKTKVQALIRNAEITETVYKDGLCQVSMELKLDGRVWYRALSGVRS
;
A
#
# COMPACT_ATOMS: atom_id res chain seq x y z
N MET A 1 -11.75 -62.94 -28.74
CA MET A 1 -12.43 -61.87 -29.51
C MET A 1 -11.87 -60.53 -29.07
N THR A 2 -10.96 -59.96 -29.86
CA THR A 2 -10.29 -58.68 -29.64
C THR A 2 -10.91 -57.62 -30.55
N ARG A 3 -11.35 -56.48 -30.00
CA ARG A 3 -11.47 -55.22 -30.75
C ARG A 3 -11.14 -54.04 -29.83
N ARG A 4 -9.96 -53.46 -30.05
CA ARG A 4 -9.55 -52.15 -29.54
C ARG A 4 -10.15 -51.08 -30.45
N LEU A 5 -10.83 -50.08 -29.88
CA LEU A 5 -11.27 -48.89 -30.59
C LEU A 5 -10.27 -47.77 -30.29
N LEU A 6 -9.50 -47.37 -31.30
CA LEU A 6 -8.74 -46.11 -31.29
C LEU A 6 -9.70 -45.00 -31.75
N ASN A 7 -10.00 -44.05 -30.89
CA ASN A 7 -10.57 -42.76 -31.31
C ASN A 7 -9.40 -41.79 -31.57
N SER A 8 -9.20 -41.46 -32.84
CA SER A 8 -8.23 -40.49 -33.32
C SER A 8 -8.93 -39.14 -33.46
N SER A 9 -8.62 -38.16 -32.62
CA SER A 9 -9.08 -36.77 -32.78
C SER A 9 -7.93 -35.92 -33.28
N ALA A 10 -8.04 -35.50 -34.53
CA ALA A 10 -7.13 -34.58 -35.21
C ALA A 10 -7.19 -33.20 -34.55
N PHE A 11 -6.05 -32.73 -34.04
CA PHE A 11 -5.87 -31.35 -33.62
C PHE A 11 -5.59 -30.49 -34.87
N LEU A 12 -6.59 -29.72 -35.30
CA LEU A 12 -6.41 -28.66 -36.29
C LEU A 12 -5.76 -27.45 -35.62
N THR A 13 -4.44 -27.33 -35.77
CA THR A 13 -3.68 -26.14 -35.40
C THR A 13 -3.89 -25.04 -36.44
N ALA A 14 -4.80 -24.11 -36.16
CA ALA A 14 -4.92 -22.87 -36.92
C ALA A 14 -3.77 -21.94 -36.52
N GLY A 15 -2.75 -21.85 -37.38
CA GLY A 15 -1.65 -20.90 -37.23
C GLY A 15 -2.11 -19.47 -37.51
N ILE A 16 -2.05 -18.59 -36.51
CA ILE A 16 -2.24 -17.16 -36.69
C ILE A 16 -0.96 -16.59 -37.29
N ILE A 17 -1.01 -16.25 -38.58
CA ILE A 17 0.07 -15.54 -39.27
C ILE A 17 0.01 -14.08 -38.79
N PHE A 18 0.91 -13.71 -37.89
CA PHE A 18 1.21 -12.31 -37.62
C PHE A 18 1.86 -11.72 -38.87
N ALA A 19 1.08 -10.94 -39.62
CA ALA A 19 1.61 -10.05 -40.65
C ALA A 19 2.44 -8.96 -39.94
N GLY A 20 3.73 -9.21 -39.79
CA GLY A 20 4.70 -8.19 -39.44
C GLY A 20 4.95 -7.28 -40.63
N CYS A 21 4.59 -6.01 -40.51
CA CYS A 21 5.03 -4.96 -41.43
C CYS A 21 6.51 -4.66 -41.15
N ASN A 22 7.43 -5.42 -41.78
CA ASN A 22 8.83 -5.01 -41.89
C ASN A 22 8.95 -4.01 -43.04
N ALA A 23 8.74 -2.73 -42.74
CA ALA A 23 9.06 -1.64 -43.65
C ALA A 23 10.53 -1.21 -43.45
N LEU A 24 11.36 -1.71 -44.36
CA LEU A 24 12.37 -0.97 -45.12
C LEU A 24 13.34 -0.06 -44.34
N MET A 25 14.54 -0.59 -44.12
CA MET A 25 15.74 0.14 -43.75
C MET A 25 16.11 1.20 -44.80
N THR A 26 16.18 2.46 -44.39
CA THR A 26 16.95 3.53 -45.05
C THR A 26 17.93 4.12 -44.03
N PRO A 27 19.23 4.23 -44.35
CA PRO A 27 20.22 4.74 -43.41
C PRO A 27 20.45 6.24 -43.63
N SER A 28 20.13 7.08 -42.65
CA SER A 28 20.84 8.33 -42.33
C SER A 28 20.03 9.20 -41.35
N ASP A 29 20.76 9.74 -40.38
CA ASP A 29 20.43 10.90 -39.53
C ASP A 29 19.48 10.71 -38.34
N GLU A 30 20.15 10.45 -37.21
CA GLU A 30 19.99 11.08 -35.91
C GLU A 30 18.89 12.16 -35.77
N THR A 31 18.24 12.10 -34.60
CA THR A 31 17.53 13.18 -33.89
C THR A 31 15.99 13.17 -33.89
N SER A 32 15.49 12.50 -32.86
CA SER A 32 14.60 13.05 -31.83
C SER A 32 13.08 12.85 -31.99
N LEU A 33 12.58 11.91 -31.18
CA LEU A 33 11.18 11.82 -30.72
C LEU A 33 10.87 13.02 -29.80
N ILE A 34 10.68 14.19 -30.39
CA ILE A 34 10.18 15.35 -29.67
C ILE A 34 8.65 15.30 -29.76
N PRO A 35 7.93 15.10 -28.64
CA PRO A 35 6.47 15.22 -28.66
C PRO A 35 6.09 16.68 -29.01
N PRO A 36 4.92 16.93 -29.64
CA PRO A 36 4.49 18.24 -30.14
C PRO A 36 4.36 19.35 -29.06
N SER A 37 4.67 19.07 -27.80
CA SER A 37 4.75 20.05 -26.71
C SER A 37 6.14 20.69 -26.54
N ALA A 38 7.18 20.17 -27.17
CA ALA A 38 8.54 20.70 -27.06
C ALA A 38 8.90 21.56 -28.29
N VAL A 39 8.19 22.66 -28.46
CA VAL A 39 8.70 23.79 -29.24
C VAL A 39 9.71 24.54 -28.36
N TYR A 40 11.00 24.31 -28.62
CA TYR A 40 12.06 25.13 -28.04
C TYR A 40 11.98 26.55 -28.62
N GLN A 41 11.33 27.46 -27.91
CA GLN A 41 11.60 28.88 -28.11
C GLN A 41 12.97 29.17 -27.48
N SER A 42 13.94 29.55 -28.31
CA SER A 42 15.33 29.83 -27.93
C SER A 42 15.53 31.05 -27.01
N ASN A 43 14.45 31.69 -26.54
CA ASN A 43 14.49 32.96 -25.82
C ASN A 43 13.55 33.00 -24.59
N VAL A 44 13.29 31.86 -23.94
CA VAL A 44 12.51 31.84 -22.69
C VAL A 44 13.42 32.19 -21.52
N GLN A 45 13.45 33.47 -21.14
CA GLN A 45 14.09 33.96 -19.92
C GLN A 45 13.41 33.31 -18.72
N ALA A 46 14.18 32.64 -17.85
CA ALA A 46 13.66 32.11 -16.60
C ALA A 46 13.04 33.25 -15.75
N PRO A 47 11.91 33.02 -15.08
CA PRO A 47 11.32 34.05 -14.22
C PRO A 47 12.33 34.45 -13.14
N VAL A 48 12.68 35.74 -13.13
CA VAL A 48 13.57 36.33 -12.13
C VAL A 48 12.74 36.50 -10.86
N TYR A 49 13.06 35.70 -9.83
CA TYR A 49 12.47 35.87 -8.52
C TYR A 49 13.11 37.07 -7.83
N PRO A 50 12.32 38.01 -7.26
CA PRO A 50 12.88 39.08 -6.46
C PRO A 50 13.57 38.50 -5.21
N PRO A 51 14.70 39.09 -4.76
CA PRO A 51 15.38 38.64 -3.56
C PRO A 51 14.45 38.82 -2.36
N VAL A 52 14.22 37.74 -1.60
CA VAL A 52 13.54 37.81 -0.30
C VAL A 52 14.47 38.47 0.70
N GLY A 53 14.38 39.81 0.79
CA GLY A 53 15.02 40.57 1.85
C GLY A 53 14.22 40.44 3.13
N PHE A 54 14.82 39.87 4.18
CA PHE A 54 14.32 40.04 5.55
C PHE A 54 14.70 41.43 6.04
N SER A 55 14.00 42.45 5.53
CA SER A 55 14.20 43.85 5.89
C SER A 55 12.96 44.32 6.65
N ASN A 56 12.85 43.93 7.92
CA ASN A 56 11.78 44.39 8.77
C ASN A 56 12.31 45.61 9.57
N PRO A 57 11.81 46.84 9.34
CA PRO A 57 12.34 48.05 9.96
C PRO A 57 12.12 48.15 11.48
N ASN A 58 11.44 47.17 12.09
CA ASN A 58 11.14 47.13 13.52
C ASN A 58 12.08 46.23 14.34
N LEU A 59 13.18 45.74 13.77
CA LEU A 59 14.18 44.96 14.49
C LEU A 59 15.43 45.83 14.69
N ASN A 60 15.45 46.57 15.79
CA ASN A 60 16.63 47.26 16.28
C ASN A 60 17.68 46.19 16.69
N ALA A 61 18.66 45.95 15.82
CA ALA A 61 19.84 45.15 16.15
C ALA A 61 20.71 45.96 17.12
N GLY A 62 20.38 45.90 18.41
CA GLY A 62 21.05 46.68 19.43
C GLY A 62 20.83 46.08 20.80
N ASN A 63 21.90 45.47 21.32
CA ASN A 63 22.03 44.98 22.68
C ASN A 63 21.84 46.15 23.67
N ILE A 64 20.68 46.27 24.33
CA ILE A 64 20.49 47.17 25.48
C ILE A 64 19.61 46.52 26.54
N VAL A 65 20.26 46.26 27.68
CA VAL A 65 19.69 45.83 28.96
C VAL A 65 18.67 46.87 29.44
N ALA A 66 17.41 46.47 29.55
CA ALA A 66 16.39 47.21 30.29
C ALA A 66 15.67 46.26 31.25
N LYS A 67 15.94 46.45 32.56
CA LYS A 67 15.18 45.86 33.66
C LYS A 67 13.69 46.16 33.49
N ARG A 68 12.84 45.14 33.47
CA ARG A 68 11.43 45.25 33.90
C ARG A 68 11.03 44.02 34.72
N ASN A 69 10.54 44.30 35.91
CA ASN A 69 10.02 43.35 36.88
C ASN A 69 8.56 42.98 36.55
N ASN A 70 8.22 41.76 36.92
CA ASN A 70 6.90 41.25 37.33
C ASN A 70 5.84 40.89 36.29
N TYR A 71 5.59 39.57 36.26
CA TYR A 71 4.40 38.80 35.87
C TYR A 71 3.94 38.85 34.41
N ASP A 72 4.46 37.90 33.62
CA ASP A 72 3.68 36.81 33.02
C ASP A 72 4.63 36.01 32.11
N THR A 73 5.14 34.88 32.61
CA THR A 73 6.02 34.02 31.83
C THR A 73 5.19 33.22 30.84
N LEU A 74 5.26 33.61 29.56
CA LEU A 74 4.97 32.73 28.43
C LEU A 74 5.79 31.43 28.58
N PRO A 75 5.25 30.26 28.18
CA PRO A 75 6.01 29.02 28.18
C PRO A 75 7.20 29.17 27.23
N ASP A 76 8.41 29.07 27.81
CA ASP A 76 9.66 29.11 27.07
C ASP A 76 9.72 27.90 26.12
N THR A 77 9.86 28.14 24.82
CA THR A 77 10.02 27.07 23.81
C THR A 77 11.46 26.54 23.76
N ARG A 78 12.31 26.93 24.72
CA ARG A 78 13.67 26.44 24.86
C ARG A 78 13.66 25.03 25.44
N PHE A 79 13.97 24.05 24.59
CA PHE A 79 14.28 22.69 25.02
C PHE A 79 15.56 22.72 25.87
N ASP A 80 15.40 22.79 27.19
CA ASP A 80 16.48 22.58 28.12
C ASP A 80 16.77 21.07 28.16
N ASN A 81 17.90 20.65 27.59
CA ASN A 81 18.39 19.28 27.67
C ASN A 81 19.00 19.06 29.06
N SER A 82 18.17 19.19 30.09
CA SER A 82 18.47 18.69 31.41
C SER A 82 18.34 17.19 31.35
N ASN A 83 19.47 16.52 31.56
CA ASN A 83 19.69 15.08 31.61
C ASN A 83 18.94 14.42 32.78
N ASP A 84 17.65 14.70 32.89
CA ASP A 84 16.75 14.02 33.81
C ASP A 84 16.33 12.74 33.09
N SER A 85 16.87 11.64 33.58
CA SER A 85 16.60 10.29 33.09
C SER A 85 15.16 9.91 33.44
N ILE A 86 14.19 10.57 32.82
CA ILE A 86 12.83 10.07 32.68
C ILE A 86 12.96 8.98 31.62
N ALA A 87 13.52 7.84 32.02
CA ALA A 87 13.17 6.61 31.37
C ALA A 87 11.64 6.62 31.32
N PRO A 88 11.00 6.59 30.15
CA PRO A 88 9.59 6.32 30.13
C PRO A 88 9.47 5.01 30.89
N LYS A 89 8.81 5.04 32.05
CA LYS A 89 8.16 3.84 32.56
C LYS A 89 7.17 3.51 31.46
N SER A 90 7.65 2.77 30.47
CA SER A 90 6.81 2.08 29.54
C SER A 90 6.04 1.13 30.44
N ASP A 91 4.88 1.58 30.92
CA ASP A 91 3.78 0.65 31.06
C ASP A 91 3.87 -0.22 29.80
N PRO A 92 4.13 -1.53 29.93
CA PRO A 92 4.30 -2.37 28.76
C PRO A 92 3.00 -2.22 28.00
N MET A 93 3.01 -1.40 26.95
CA MET A 93 1.87 -1.15 26.11
C MET A 93 1.65 -2.47 25.42
N ILE A 94 0.86 -3.35 26.04
CA ILE A 94 0.62 -4.71 25.55
C ILE A 94 0.01 -4.50 24.17
N PRO A 95 0.76 -4.74 23.10
CA PRO A 95 0.22 -4.48 21.78
C PRO A 95 -0.83 -5.57 21.55
N ASN A 96 -2.08 -5.17 21.29
CA ASN A 96 -3.18 -6.09 20.94
C ASN A 96 -2.93 -6.88 19.64
N THR A 97 -1.76 -6.75 19.03
CA THR A 97 -1.34 -7.49 17.84
C THR A 97 -1.09 -8.95 18.20
N PRO A 98 -1.73 -9.91 17.52
CA PRO A 98 -1.48 -11.32 17.76
C PRO A 98 -0.03 -11.69 17.38
N VAL A 99 0.55 -12.62 18.13
CA VAL A 99 1.85 -13.24 17.83
C VAL A 99 1.60 -14.59 17.18
N LEU A 100 2.21 -14.85 16.02
CA LEU A 100 2.22 -16.15 15.37
C LEU A 100 3.07 -17.13 16.18
N THR A 101 2.45 -18.20 16.68
CA THR A 101 3.15 -19.29 17.34
C THR A 101 2.91 -20.60 16.59
N PRO A 102 3.76 -21.62 16.72
CA PRO A 102 3.54 -22.91 16.06
C PRO A 102 2.32 -23.69 16.56
N THR A 103 1.53 -23.17 17.50
CA THR A 103 0.42 -23.91 18.11
C THR A 103 -0.91 -23.18 18.03
N ASN A 104 -0.89 -21.88 17.71
CA ASN A 104 -2.11 -21.09 17.63
C ASN A 104 -2.73 -21.09 16.24
N ILE A 105 -4.03 -20.78 16.21
CA ILE A 105 -4.75 -20.41 15.00
C ILE A 105 -5.14 -18.95 15.19
N ILE A 106 -4.83 -18.12 14.21
CA ILE A 106 -5.19 -16.70 14.21
C ILE A 106 -6.31 -16.51 13.21
N GLU A 107 -7.43 -15.97 13.67
CA GLU A 107 -8.55 -15.59 12.82
C GLU A 107 -8.52 -14.08 12.62
N LEU A 108 -8.45 -13.65 11.36
CA LEU A 108 -8.56 -12.26 10.96
C LEU A 108 -9.92 -12.04 10.33
N SER A 109 -10.63 -11.02 10.78
CA SER A 109 -11.84 -10.54 10.13
C SER A 109 -11.63 -9.12 9.62
N ALA A 110 -12.31 -8.73 8.55
CA ALA A 110 -12.38 -7.34 8.11
C ALA A 110 -13.73 -7.05 7.45
N VAL A 111 -14.09 -5.77 7.44
CA VAL A 111 -15.34 -5.30 6.86
C VAL A 111 -15.03 -4.19 5.88
N GLY A 112 -15.18 -4.47 4.60
CA GLY A 112 -14.99 -3.49 3.54
C GLY A 112 -16.28 -2.79 3.15
N MET A 113 -16.16 -1.52 2.78
CA MET A 113 -17.29 -0.70 2.33
C MET A 113 -17.08 -0.21 0.90
N GLY A 114 -18.16 -0.13 0.15
CA GLY A 114 -18.15 0.34 -1.23
C GLY A 114 -19.46 1.01 -1.60
N VAL A 115 -19.36 2.11 -2.35
CA VAL A 115 -20.53 2.89 -2.79
C VAL A 115 -20.60 2.83 -4.31
N ALA A 116 -21.82 2.72 -4.84
CA ALA A 116 -22.02 2.78 -6.27
C ALA A 116 -21.86 4.23 -6.78
N PRO A 117 -21.25 4.46 -7.96
CA PRO A 117 -21.24 5.78 -8.55
C PRO A 117 -22.67 6.20 -8.94
N GLU A 118 -22.94 7.50 -8.87
CA GLU A 118 -24.25 8.07 -9.21
C GLU A 118 -24.64 7.81 -10.67
N SER A 119 -23.66 7.65 -11.57
CA SER A 119 -23.85 7.42 -13.00
C SER A 119 -24.21 5.96 -13.36
N THR A 120 -24.93 5.25 -12.50
CA THR A 120 -25.32 3.86 -12.74
C THR A 120 -26.64 3.76 -13.52
N ILE A 121 -26.69 2.88 -14.52
CA ILE A 121 -27.83 2.74 -15.42
C ILE A 121 -28.91 1.83 -14.81
N SER A 122 -28.50 0.81 -14.05
CA SER A 122 -29.42 -0.12 -13.41
C SER A 122 -29.07 -0.40 -11.95
N PRO A 123 -30.05 -0.75 -11.10
CA PRO A 123 -29.80 -1.14 -9.71
C PRO A 123 -28.83 -2.32 -9.59
N SER A 124 -28.88 -3.27 -10.53
CA SER A 124 -27.96 -4.41 -10.58
C SER A 124 -26.53 -3.97 -10.90
N GLN A 125 -26.35 -2.97 -11.77
CA GLN A 125 -25.04 -2.39 -12.05
C GLN A 125 -24.48 -1.68 -10.81
N ALA A 126 -25.32 -0.90 -10.12
CA ALA A 126 -24.94 -0.22 -8.89
C ALA A 126 -24.47 -1.21 -7.82
N LEU A 127 -25.23 -2.26 -7.56
CA LEU A 127 -24.85 -3.33 -6.63
C LEU A 127 -23.51 -3.96 -7.02
N ALA A 128 -23.34 -4.34 -8.29
CA ALA A 128 -22.12 -4.99 -8.75
C ALA A 128 -20.88 -4.09 -8.56
N LEU A 129 -20.98 -2.80 -8.83
CA LEU A 129 -19.90 -1.84 -8.63
C LEU A 129 -19.61 -1.61 -7.14
N ALA A 130 -20.64 -1.37 -6.33
CA ALA A 130 -20.49 -1.18 -4.89
C ALA A 130 -19.86 -2.41 -4.22
N LYS A 131 -20.31 -3.62 -4.59
CA LYS A 131 -19.76 -4.88 -4.08
C LYS A 131 -18.28 -5.06 -4.44
N ARG A 132 -17.89 -4.72 -5.68
CA ARG A 132 -16.48 -4.78 -6.09
C ARG A 132 -15.62 -3.83 -5.27
N ALA A 133 -16.08 -2.60 -5.05
CA ALA A 133 -15.38 -1.63 -4.22
C ALA A 133 -15.26 -2.13 -2.77
N ALA A 134 -16.34 -2.66 -2.19
CA ALA A 134 -16.35 -3.21 -0.83
C ALA A 134 -15.38 -4.39 -0.67
N ILE A 135 -15.32 -5.30 -1.65
CA ILE A 135 -14.38 -6.42 -1.66
C ILE A 135 -12.93 -5.93 -1.65
N VAL A 136 -12.59 -4.95 -2.49
CA VAL A 136 -11.23 -4.39 -2.55
C VAL A 136 -10.84 -3.73 -1.23
N ASP A 137 -11.76 -2.99 -0.62
CA ASP A 137 -11.53 -2.36 0.68
C ASP A 137 -11.35 -3.42 1.80
N ALA A 138 -12.16 -4.48 1.81
CA ALA A 138 -12.02 -5.57 2.77
C ALA A 138 -10.66 -6.26 2.66
N TYR A 139 -10.19 -6.56 1.44
CA TYR A 139 -8.86 -7.13 1.22
C TYR A 139 -7.72 -6.21 1.67
N ARG A 140 -7.86 -4.89 1.48
CA ARG A 140 -6.89 -3.91 1.98
C ARG A 140 -6.78 -3.97 3.50
N GLN A 141 -7.92 -3.94 4.19
CA GLN A 141 -7.98 -4.04 5.65
C GLN A 141 -7.43 -5.37 6.17
N LEU A 142 -7.76 -6.50 5.52
CA LEU A 142 -7.18 -7.80 5.86
C LEU A 142 -5.66 -7.81 5.69
N GLY A 143 -5.16 -7.22 4.61
CA GLY A 143 -3.73 -7.10 4.36
C GLY A 143 -3.02 -6.28 5.43
N GLU A 144 -3.61 -5.17 5.87
CA GLU A 144 -3.08 -4.36 6.97
C GLU A 144 -3.01 -5.15 8.28
N LYS A 145 -4.08 -5.87 8.63
CA LYS A 145 -4.10 -6.73 9.81
C LYS A 145 -3.06 -7.84 9.73
N MET A 146 -2.97 -8.51 8.58
CA MET A 146 -1.98 -9.56 8.30
C MET A 146 -0.54 -9.06 8.48
N TYR A 147 -0.22 -7.89 7.93
CA TYR A 147 1.12 -7.32 8.04
C TYR A 147 1.48 -6.87 9.47
N GLY A 148 0.48 -6.55 10.29
CA GLY A 148 0.66 -6.20 11.71
C GLY A 148 0.87 -7.41 12.63
N ILE A 149 0.71 -8.64 12.15
CA ILE A 149 0.95 -9.83 12.95
C ILE A 149 2.44 -9.94 13.28
N ARG A 150 2.76 -10.25 14.54
CA ARG A 150 4.13 -10.44 14.98
C ARG A 150 4.57 -11.87 14.72
N VAL A 151 5.77 -12.05 14.20
CA VAL A 151 6.37 -13.39 14.04
C VAL A 151 7.24 -13.71 15.26
N ASN A 152 7.90 -12.70 15.81
CA ASN A 152 8.74 -12.79 17.02
C ASN A 152 8.52 -11.56 17.92
N ALA A 153 9.30 -11.48 19.01
CA ALA A 153 9.29 -10.34 19.93
C ALA A 153 9.77 -9.02 19.31
N GLN A 154 10.43 -9.03 18.14
CA GLN A 154 10.90 -7.82 17.46
C GLN A 154 10.32 -7.70 16.05
N ASP A 155 10.24 -8.80 15.30
CA ASP A 155 9.83 -8.77 13.89
C ASP A 155 8.33 -9.01 13.66
N THR A 156 7.79 -8.30 12.67
CA THR A 156 6.44 -8.48 12.14
C THR A 156 6.43 -9.16 10.78
N VAL A 157 5.25 -9.62 10.33
CA VAL A 157 5.08 -10.15 8.97
C VAL A 157 5.50 -9.10 7.93
N ARG A 158 5.24 -7.82 8.18
CA ARG A 158 5.70 -6.71 7.32
C ARG A 158 7.21 -6.72 7.14
N ASP A 159 7.97 -6.86 8.22
CA ASP A 159 9.44 -6.83 8.17
C ASP A 159 9.97 -8.02 7.37
N MET A 160 9.38 -9.20 7.56
CA MET A 160 9.74 -10.42 6.82
C MET A 160 9.45 -10.30 5.32
N VAL A 161 8.33 -9.65 4.95
CA VAL A 161 7.94 -9.40 3.55
C VAL A 161 8.91 -8.44 2.85
N LEU A 162 9.49 -7.48 3.56
CA LEU A 162 10.50 -6.57 3.02
C LEU A 162 11.83 -7.29 2.74
N GLN A 163 12.18 -8.26 3.56
CA GLN A 163 13.45 -9.00 3.43
C GLN A 163 13.38 -10.13 2.39
N ASN A 164 12.21 -10.73 2.15
CA ASN A 164 12.08 -11.90 1.29
C ASN A 164 10.86 -11.84 0.36
N SER A 165 11.11 -11.78 -0.95
CA SER A 165 10.06 -11.77 -1.99
C SER A 165 9.22 -13.06 -2.04
N THR A 166 9.78 -14.21 -1.63
CA THR A 166 9.02 -15.47 -1.50
C THR A 166 7.98 -15.36 -0.40
N ILE A 167 8.35 -14.75 0.73
CA ILE A 167 7.41 -14.49 1.84
C ILE A 167 6.31 -13.54 1.37
N LYS A 168 6.66 -12.47 0.65
CA LYS A 168 5.70 -11.54 0.02
C LYS A 168 4.66 -12.29 -0.82
N THR A 169 5.10 -13.15 -1.73
CA THR A 169 4.19 -13.92 -2.59
C THR A 169 3.28 -14.85 -1.78
N LYS A 170 3.81 -15.54 -0.77
CA LYS A 170 3.02 -16.43 0.10
C LYS A 170 1.96 -15.67 0.90
N VAL A 171 2.31 -14.53 1.49
CA VAL A 171 1.37 -13.69 2.24
C VAL A 171 0.28 -13.13 1.32
N GLN A 172 0.64 -12.69 0.11
CA GLN A 172 -0.35 -12.24 -0.87
C GLN A 172 -1.29 -13.37 -1.31
N ALA A 173 -0.78 -14.59 -1.51
CA ALA A 173 -1.60 -15.74 -1.85
C ALA A 173 -2.59 -16.09 -0.73
N LEU A 174 -2.17 -15.96 0.54
CA LEU A 174 -3.06 -16.13 1.68
C LEU A 174 -4.20 -15.14 1.71
N ILE A 175 -3.89 -13.85 1.61
CA ILE A 175 -4.90 -12.80 1.72
C ILE A 175 -5.98 -13.01 0.64
N ARG A 176 -5.57 -13.44 -0.56
CA ARG A 176 -6.50 -13.76 -1.65
C ARG A 176 -7.43 -14.95 -1.35
N ASN A 177 -7.03 -15.87 -0.47
CA ASN A 177 -7.85 -17.01 -0.04
C ASN A 177 -8.80 -16.66 1.13
N ALA A 178 -8.98 -15.38 1.47
CA ALA A 178 -9.99 -14.98 2.44
C ALA A 178 -11.40 -15.33 1.97
N GLU A 179 -12.25 -15.76 2.90
CA GLU A 179 -13.62 -16.15 2.66
C GLU A 179 -14.55 -14.95 2.89
N ILE A 180 -15.59 -14.82 2.05
CA ILE A 180 -16.64 -13.81 2.24
C ILE A 180 -17.74 -14.44 3.09
N THR A 181 -17.87 -13.98 4.33
CA THR A 181 -18.88 -14.47 5.27
C THR A 181 -20.22 -13.81 5.04
N GLU A 182 -20.23 -12.50 4.72
CA GLU A 182 -21.46 -11.72 4.59
C GLU A 182 -21.35 -10.65 3.51
N THR A 183 -22.47 -10.33 2.86
CA THR A 183 -22.60 -9.17 1.98
C THR A 183 -23.94 -8.50 2.22
N VAL A 184 -23.92 -7.23 2.63
CA VAL A 184 -25.11 -6.41 2.85
C VAL A 184 -25.10 -5.27 1.83
N TYR A 185 -26.23 -5.03 1.18
CA TYR A 185 -26.40 -3.88 0.29
C TYR A 185 -27.65 -3.11 0.72
N LYS A 186 -27.45 -1.85 1.09
CA LYS A 186 -28.53 -0.97 1.56
C LYS A 186 -28.26 0.47 1.13
N ASP A 187 -29.26 1.10 0.52
CA ASP A 187 -29.24 2.54 0.18
C ASP A 187 -28.01 2.99 -0.64
N GLY A 188 -27.52 2.15 -1.58
CA GLY A 188 -26.35 2.45 -2.41
C GLY A 188 -24.99 2.12 -1.76
N LEU A 189 -24.98 1.77 -0.48
CA LEU A 189 -23.81 1.28 0.26
C LEU A 189 -23.79 -0.25 0.29
N CYS A 190 -22.66 -0.82 -0.11
CA CYS A 190 -22.36 -2.23 0.06
C CYS A 190 -21.34 -2.42 1.17
N GLN A 191 -21.63 -3.34 2.07
CA GLN A 191 -20.72 -3.82 3.10
C GLN A 191 -20.41 -5.30 2.84
N VAL A 192 -19.13 -5.67 2.90
CA VAL A 192 -18.67 -7.04 2.72
C VAL A 192 -17.81 -7.43 3.92
N SER A 193 -18.23 -8.46 4.63
CA SER A 193 -17.48 -9.03 5.75
C SER A 193 -16.67 -10.22 5.24
N MET A 194 -15.37 -10.22 5.54
CA MET A 194 -14.44 -11.28 5.16
C MET A 194 -13.72 -11.84 6.37
N GLU A 195 -13.38 -13.12 6.30
CA GLU A 195 -12.61 -13.82 7.32
C GLU A 195 -11.46 -14.60 6.69
N LEU A 196 -10.37 -14.72 7.46
CA LEU A 196 -9.17 -15.45 7.06
C LEU A 196 -8.59 -16.15 8.29
N LYS A 197 -8.44 -17.48 8.20
CA LYS A 197 -7.84 -18.30 9.25
C LYS A 197 -6.40 -18.63 8.90
N LEU A 198 -5.50 -18.45 9.86
CA LEU A 198 -4.09 -18.77 9.75
C LEU A 198 -3.73 -19.89 10.73
N ASP A 199 -3.24 -21.02 10.21
CA ASP A 199 -2.62 -22.06 11.04
C ASP A 199 -1.17 -21.67 11.36
N GLY A 200 -0.91 -21.40 12.64
CA GLY A 200 0.40 -21.02 13.14
C GLY A 200 1.50 -22.05 12.86
N ARG A 201 1.22 -23.36 12.80
CA ARG A 201 2.25 -24.37 12.42
C ARG A 201 2.74 -24.17 11.00
N VAL A 202 1.80 -23.98 10.08
CA VAL A 202 2.09 -23.85 8.65
C VAL A 202 2.80 -22.53 8.39
N TRP A 203 2.29 -21.45 8.99
CA TRP A 203 2.77 -20.10 8.72
C TRP A 203 4.03 -19.74 9.48
N TYR A 204 4.21 -20.24 10.70
CA TYR A 204 5.46 -20.06 11.43
C TYR A 204 6.64 -20.61 10.65
N ARG A 205 6.53 -21.80 10.06
CA ARG A 205 7.58 -22.39 9.21
C ARG A 205 7.78 -21.63 7.90
N ALA A 206 6.67 -21.19 7.28
CA ALA A 206 6.73 -20.46 6.02
C ALA A 206 7.45 -19.11 6.16
N LEU A 207 7.36 -18.48 7.33
CA LEU A 207 7.95 -17.19 7.65
C LEU A 207 9.34 -17.31 8.29
N SER A 208 9.58 -18.27 9.18
CA SER A 208 10.87 -18.41 9.90
C SER A 208 12.04 -18.88 9.03
N GLY A 209 11.81 -19.22 7.76
CA GLY A 209 12.86 -19.50 6.80
C GLY A 209 13.68 -20.77 7.05
N VAL A 210 13.29 -21.59 8.05
CA VAL A 210 13.94 -22.86 8.36
C VAL A 210 13.64 -23.84 7.22
N ARG A 211 14.58 -23.92 6.26
CA ARG A 211 14.64 -24.99 5.26
C ARG A 211 15.12 -26.25 5.98
N SER A 212 14.32 -27.32 5.88
CA SER A 212 14.78 -28.69 6.11
C SER A 212 15.81 -29.09 5.06
#